data_AF-A0A2N1SH21-F1
#
_entry.id   AF-A0A2N1SH21-F1
#
_cell.length_a   1.000
_cell.length_b   1.000
_cell.length_c   1.000
_cell.angle_alpha   90.00
_cell.angle_beta   90.00
_cell.angle_gamma   90.00
#
_symmetry.space_group_name_H-M   'P 1'
#
loop_
_entity.id
_entity.type
_entity.pdbx_description
1 polymer ?
#
loop_
_entity_poly.entity_id
_entity_poly.type
_entity_poly.pdbx_seq_one_letter_code
_entity_poly.pdbx_strand_id
1 'polypeptide(L)' 'MNMHARKMIAPVIIALALVGYYSLVATMMLRFALASWIKVSILAASGLVSLLVIWVLLDRIKEIRKGEEDDLGKY' A
#
# COMPACT_ATOMS: atom_id res chain seq x y z
N MET A 1 -2.06 3.63 24.69
CA MET A 1 -2.28 3.93 23.25
C MET A 1 -3.78 4.06 23.02
N ASN A 2 -4.24 5.11 22.33
CA ASN A 2 -5.65 5.25 21.94
C ASN A 2 -6.10 4.04 21.10
N MET A 3 -7.33 3.55 21.27
CA MET A 3 -7.85 2.38 20.54
C MET A 3 -7.73 2.56 19.01
N HIS A 4 -8.03 3.75 18.50
CA HIS A 4 -7.84 4.11 17.10
C HIS A 4 -6.37 3.97 16.65
N ALA A 5 -5.41 4.35 17.51
CA ALA A 5 -3.99 4.22 17.20
C ALA A 5 -3.54 2.76 17.11
N ARG A 6 -4.08 1.86 17.95
CA ARG A 6 -3.78 0.42 17.87
C ARG A 6 -4.33 -0.21 16.59
N LYS A 7 -5.52 0.19 16.16
CA LYS A 7 -6.16 -0.31 14.93
C LYS A 7 -5.46 0.16 13.65
N MET A 8 -4.83 1.35 13.67
CA MET A 8 -4.04 1.85 12.52
C MET A 8 -2.74 1.07 12.27
N ILE A 9 -2.22 0.31 13.23
CA ILE A 9 -0.92 -0.36 13.09
C ILE A 9 -0.93 -1.42 11.98
N ALA A 10 -1.94 -2.30 11.99
CA ALA A 10 -2.06 -3.36 10.99
C ALA A 10 -2.12 -2.83 9.54
N PRO A 11 -3.03 -1.90 9.17
CA PRO A 11 -3.10 -1.40 7.81
C PRO A 11 -1.83 -0.65 7.40
N VAL A 12 -1.20 0.11 8.31
CA VAL A 12 0.05 0.83 8.02
C VAL A 12 1.20 -0.14 7.74
N ILE A 13 1.37 -1.18 8.56
CA ILE A 13 2.43 -2.18 8.36
C ILE A 13 2.22 -2.91 7.03
N ILE A 14 0.99 -3.32 6.72
CA ILE A 14 0.68 -4.00 5.45
C ILE A 14 0.98 -3.08 4.26
N ALA A 15 0.56 -1.82 4.32
CA ALA A 15 0.82 -0.86 3.27
C ALA A 15 2.33 -0.63 3.06
N LEU A 16 3.11 -0.47 4.14
CA LEU A 16 4.56 -0.33 4.07
C LEU A 16 5.23 -1.58 3.48
N ALA A 17 4.78 -2.78 3.88
CA ALA A 17 5.29 -4.03 3.35
C ALA A 17 5.02 -4.16 1.83
N LEU A 18 3.81 -3.81 1.38
CA LEU A 18 3.44 -3.85 -0.03
C LEU A 18 4.20 -2.80 -0.85
N VAL A 19 4.24 -1.54 -0.39
CA VAL A 19 5.00 -0.48 -1.08
C VAL A 19 6.48 -0.85 -1.16
N GLY A 20 7.06 -1.37 -0.07
CA GLY A 20 8.43 -1.87 -0.05
C GLY A 20 8.65 -3.02 -1.03
N TYR A 21 7.75 -4.01 -1.07
CA TYR A 21 7.81 -5.13 -1.99
C TYR A 21 7.78 -4.67 -3.46
N TYR A 22 6.81 -3.84 -3.86
CA TYR A 22 6.73 -3.36 -5.24
C TYR A 22 7.89 -2.45 -5.63
N SER A 23 8.40 -1.65 -4.68
CA SER A 23 9.61 -0.85 -4.90
C SER A 23 10.84 -1.73 -5.11
N LEU A 24 10.97 -2.82 -4.34
CA LEU A 24 12.05 -3.79 -4.51
C LEU A 24 11.95 -4.50 -5.87
N VAL A 25 10.75 -4.96 -6.25
CA VAL A 25 10.52 -5.57 -7.57
C VAL A 25 10.90 -4.61 -8.68
N ALA A 26 10.42 -3.36 -8.64
CA ALA A 26 10.75 -2.36 -9.64
C ALA A 26 12.26 -2.12 -9.76
N THR A 27 12.96 -1.93 -8.64
CA THR A 27 14.41 -1.66 -8.64
C THR A 27 15.24 -2.88 -9.03
N MET A 28 14.83 -4.09 -8.68
CA MET A 28 15.49 -5.32 -9.15
C MET A 28 15.36 -5.49 -10.67
N MET A 29 14.18 -5.22 -11.23
CA MET A 29 13.93 -5.37 -12.68
C MET A 29 14.76 -4.40 -13.52
N LEU A 30 15.16 -3.24 -12.98
CA LEU A 30 16.06 -2.31 -13.67
C LEU A 30 17.46 -2.90 -13.92
N ARG A 31 17.92 -3.84 -13.08
CA ARG A 31 19.25 -4.48 -13.17
C ARG A 31 19.35 -5.53 -14.28
N PHE A 32 18.24 -6.03 -14.79
CA PHE A 32 18.23 -7.01 -15.86
C PHE A 32 18.39 -6.36 -17.25
N ALA A 33 18.93 -7.12 -18.20
CA ALA A 33 19.05 -6.73 -19.60
C ALA A 33 17.70 -6.86 -20.34
N LEU A 34 16.70 -6.12 -19.88
CA LEU A 34 15.37 -6.03 -20.49
C LEU A 34 15.31 -4.87 -21.49
N ALA A 35 14.43 -4.97 -22.48
CA ALA A 35 14.14 -3.85 -23.38
C ALA A 35 13.62 -2.63 -22.60
N SER A 36 13.99 -1.42 -23.03
CA SER A 36 13.69 -0.19 -22.30
C SER A 36 12.18 0.01 -22.05
N TRP A 37 11.34 -0.33 -23.02
CA TRP A 37 9.88 -0.21 -22.87
C TRP A 37 9.34 -1.15 -21.78
N ILE A 38 9.88 -2.36 -21.63
CA ILE A 38 9.50 -3.31 -20.58
C ILE A 38 9.86 -2.74 -19.20
N LYS A 39 11.05 -2.15 -19.06
CA LYS A 39 11.48 -1.51 -17.80
C LYS A 39 10.53 -0.39 -17.39
N VAL A 40 10.15 0.47 -18.34
CA VAL A 40 9.21 1.56 -18.12
C VAL A 40 7.83 1.03 -17.71
N SER A 41 7.33 0.00 -18.39
CA SER A 41 6.04 -0.63 -18.05
C SER A 41 6.05 -1.22 -16.64
N ILE A 42 7.10 -1.93 -16.24
CA ILE A 42 7.22 -2.52 -14.89
C ILE A 42 7.29 -1.43 -13.82
N LEU A 43 8.09 -0.37 -14.06
CA LEU A 43 8.23 0.75 -13.14
C LEU A 43 6.89 1.48 -12.98
N ALA A 44 6.19 1.74 -14.08
CA ALA A 44 4.89 2.39 -14.08
C ALA A 44 3.85 1.53 -13.34
N ALA A 45 3.79 0.22 -13.62
CA ALA A 45 2.86 -0.69 -12.94
C ALA A 45 3.13 -0.76 -11.42
N SER A 46 4.39 -0.93 -11.02
CA SER A 46 4.78 -1.01 -9.60
C SER A 46 4.50 0.31 -8.87
N GLY A 47 4.75 1.44 -9.54
CA GLY A 47 4.43 2.77 -9.03
C GLY A 47 2.93 2.97 -8.85
N LEU A 48 2.12 2.61 -9.86
CA LEU A 48 0.67 2.70 -9.82
C LEU A 48 0.09 1.89 -8.67
N VAL A 49 0.50 0.64 -8.52
CA VAL A 49 0.04 -0.23 -7.43
C VAL A 49 0.42 0.35 -6.06
N SER A 50 1.64 0.88 -5.93
CA SER A 50 2.08 1.52 -4.68
C SER A 50 1.23 2.75 -4.33
N LEU A 51 0.89 3.58 -5.31
CA LEU A 51 0.00 4.73 -5.13
C LEU A 51 -1.41 4.29 -4.69
N LEU A 52 -1.95 3.23 -5.31
CA LEU A 52 -3.25 2.67 -4.93
C LEU A 52 -3.25 2.14 -3.50
N VAL A 53 -2.19 1.44 -3.09
CA VAL A 53 -2.03 0.96 -1.70
C VAL A 53 -2.03 2.11 -0.71
N ILE A 54 -1.30 3.20 -1.02
CA ILE A 54 -1.29 4.41 -0.16
C ILE A 54 -2.68 5.05 -0.12
N TRP A 55 -3.37 5.15 -1.25
CA TRP A 55 -4.71 5.73 -1.30
C TRP A 55 -5.71 4.94 -0.44
N VAL A 56 -5.73 3.61 -0.56
CA VAL A 56 -6.57 2.74 0.27
C VAL A 56 -6.20 2.85 1.76
N LEU A 57 -4.91 2.96 2.09
CA LEU A 57 -4.48 3.21 3.47
C LEU A 57 -5.04 4.52 4.02
N LEU A 58 -4.98 5.60 3.24
CA LEU A 58 -5.51 6.90 3.66
C LEU A 58 -7.01 6.85 3.91
N ASP A 59 -7.76 6.18 3.05
CA ASP A 59 -9.20 6.01 3.24
C ASP A 59 -9.52 5.16 4.46
N ARG A 60 -8.78 4.05 4.68
CA ARG A 60 -8.93 3.32 5.95
C ARG A 60 -8.62 4.16 7.17
N ILE A 61 -7.52 4.92 7.18
CA ILE A 61 -7.18 5.81 8.30
C ILE A 61 -8.31 6.82 8.56
N LYS A 62 -8.95 7.36 7.52
CA LYS A 62 -10.10 8.26 7.67
C LYS A 62 -11.29 7.55 8.33
N GLU A 63 -11.64 6.35 7.88
CA GLU A 63 -12.72 5.56 8.48
C GLU A 63 -12.44 5.21 9.95
N ILE A 64 -11.21 4.77 10.29
CA ILE A 64 -10.78 4.50 11.68
C ILE A 64 -11.01 5.73 12.56
N ARG A 65 -10.68 6.93 12.05
CA ARG A 65 -10.81 8.19 12.79
C ARG A 65 -12.25 8.65 12.91
N LYS A 66 -13.10 8.38 11.92
CA LYS A 66 -14.53 8.71 11.95
C LYS A 66 -15.34 7.75 12.82
N GLY A 67 -14.78 6.60 13.19
CA GLY A 67 -15.50 5.56 13.92
C GLY A 67 -16.49 4.78 13.05
N GLU A 68 -16.40 4.91 11.73
CA GLU A 68 -17.21 4.19 10.72
C GLU A 68 -16.78 2.73 10.56
N GLU A 69 -15.75 2.27 11.28
CA GLU A 69 -15.22 0.90 11.23
C GLU A 69 -16.17 -0.18 11.81
N ASP A 70 -17.12 0.22 12.66
CA ASP A 70 -17.80 -0.69 13.59
C ASP A 70 -19.06 -1.37 13.06
N ASP A 71 -19.22 -1.45 11.73
CA ASP A 71 -20.39 -2.11 11.14
C ASP A 71 -20.20 -3.62 10.90
N LEU A 72 -18.95 -4.12 10.85
CA LEU A 72 -18.69 -5.56 10.71
C LEU A 72 -18.72 -6.34 12.03
N GLY A 73 -18.62 -5.66 13.18
CA GLY A 73 -18.72 -6.29 14.51
C GLY A 73 -20.16 -6.46 15.02
N LYS A 74 -21.15 -5.97 14.27
CA LYS A 74 -22.58 -6.02 14.60
C LYS A 74 -23.36 -7.12 13.88
N TYR A 75 -22.67 -7.98 13.14
CA TYR A 75 -23.25 -9.19 12.54
C TYR A 75 -22.69 -10.45 13.21
#